data_AF-A0A966LG93-F1
#
_entry.id   AF-A0A966LG93-F1
#
_cell.length_a   1.000
_cell.length_b   1.000
_cell.length_c   1.000
_cell.angle_alpha   90.00
_cell.angle_beta   90.00
_cell.angle_gamma   90.00
#
_symmetry.space_group_name_H-M   'P 1'
#
loop_
_entity.id
_entity.type
_entity.pdbx_description
1 polymer ?
#
loop_
_entity_poly.entity_id
_entity_poly.type
_entity_poly.pdbx_seq_one_letter_code
_entity_poly.pdbx_strand_id
1 'polypeptide(L)'
;MDRPLTLLALVAIPLLAAVFYGLTRMLAPMTGYALGLGLYWALLATALAWRCDAATLRGWLVVRWPGAWVGTLCVLAPAILLGVGALALYEVPLAAAVLALVVLGAVLNGTLEELFWRGAILPRPGLRAAIAAVVLFTGWHLALLAAQGVTVTGGPLVLLGGAAALGIIWMAARLRSGTPGIGILSHVALNLGAFAELAARNTG
;
A
#
# COMPACT_ATOMS: atom_id res chain seq x y z
N MET A 1 4.25 19.37 -0.68
CA MET A 1 3.22 18.42 -1.13
C MET A 1 2.40 19.08 -2.22
N ASP A 2 1.89 18.30 -3.16
CA ASP A 2 0.90 18.74 -4.14
C ASP A 2 -0.44 18.99 -3.42
N ARG A 3 -0.85 20.27 -3.33
CA ARG A 3 -2.04 20.67 -2.56
C ARG A 3 -3.33 20.05 -3.12
N PRO A 4 -3.61 20.11 -4.44
CA PRO A 4 -4.80 19.48 -5.00
C PRO A 4 -4.90 17.98 -4.69
N LEU A 5 -3.84 17.21 -4.90
CA LEU A 5 -3.85 15.77 -4.59
C LEU A 5 -4.01 15.50 -3.09
N THR A 6 -3.42 16.33 -2.23
CA THR A 6 -3.58 16.22 -0.78
C THR A 6 -5.05 16.41 -0.37
N LEU A 7 -5.73 17.43 -0.91
CA LEU A 7 -7.15 17.67 -0.65
C LEU A 7 -8.03 16.53 -1.18
N LEU A 8 -7.75 16.06 -2.40
CA LEU A 8 -8.47 14.93 -2.98
C LEU A 8 -8.29 13.66 -2.13
N ALA A 9 -7.08 13.38 -1.65
CA ALA A 9 -6.83 12.25 -0.76
C ALA A 9 -7.61 12.40 0.57
N LEU A 10 -7.62 13.58 1.20
CA LEU A 10 -8.38 13.83 2.42
C LEU A 10 -9.89 13.59 2.24
N VAL A 11 -10.44 13.89 1.06
CA VAL A 11 -11.85 13.60 0.73
C VAL A 11 -12.05 12.14 0.35
N ALA A 12 -11.10 11.55 -0.39
CA ALA A 12 -11.21 10.18 -0.86
C ALA A 12 -11.15 9.16 0.28
N ILE A 13 -10.36 9.40 1.33
CA ILE A 13 -10.23 8.48 2.47
C ILE A 13 -11.60 8.14 3.12
N PRO A 14 -12.42 9.11 3.59
CA PRO A 14 -13.72 8.79 4.18
C PRO A 14 -14.72 8.22 3.16
N LEU A 15 -14.65 8.64 1.90
CA LEU A 15 -15.50 8.07 0.85
C LEU A 15 -15.17 6.60 0.60
N LEU A 16 -13.89 6.27 0.51
CA LEU A 16 -13.44 4.89 0.36
C LEU A 16 -13.75 4.06 1.59
N ALA A 17 -13.68 4.63 2.81
CA ALA A 17 -14.15 3.95 4.02
C ALA A 17 -15.64 3.57 3.90
N ALA A 18 -16.49 4.49 3.44
CA ALA A 18 -17.91 4.22 3.19
C ALA A 18 -18.11 3.16 2.10
N VAL A 19 -17.29 3.17 1.03
CA VAL A 19 -17.31 2.15 -0.02
C VAL A 19 -16.92 0.78 0.53
N PHE A 20 -15.83 0.66 1.27
CA PHE A 20 -15.41 -0.60 1.91
C PHE A 20 -16.52 -1.13 2.82
N TYR A 21 -17.08 -0.28 3.67
CA TYR A 21 -18.19 -0.63 4.54
C TYR A 21 -19.41 -1.13 3.74
N GLY A 22 -19.85 -0.38 2.73
CA GLY A 22 -21.01 -0.73 1.91
C GLY A 22 -20.81 -2.04 1.15
N LEU A 23 -19.69 -2.16 0.42
CA LEU A 23 -19.40 -3.33 -0.41
C LEU A 23 -19.27 -4.61 0.42
N THR A 24 -18.59 -4.56 1.57
CA THR A 24 -18.42 -5.74 2.44
C THR A 24 -19.69 -6.13 3.20
N ARG A 25 -20.69 -5.25 3.30
CA ARG A 25 -22.03 -5.59 3.79
C ARG A 25 -22.94 -6.18 2.72
N MET A 26 -22.73 -5.82 1.45
CA MET A 26 -23.60 -6.21 0.34
C MET A 26 -23.12 -7.48 -0.37
N LEU A 27 -21.82 -7.78 -0.28
CA LEU A 27 -21.17 -8.89 -0.96
C LEU A 27 -20.46 -9.78 0.07
N ALA A 28 -19.94 -10.93 -0.39
CA ALA A 28 -18.98 -11.69 0.41
C ALA A 28 -17.82 -10.76 0.84
N PRO A 29 -17.39 -10.76 2.12
CA PRO A 29 -16.46 -9.77 2.65
C PRO A 29 -15.20 -9.57 1.80
N MET A 30 -14.54 -10.66 1.40
CA MET A 30 -13.34 -10.57 0.55
C MET A 30 -13.61 -10.06 -0.86
N THR A 31 -14.77 -10.35 -1.44
CA THR A 31 -15.17 -9.78 -2.73
C THR A 31 -15.39 -8.27 -2.61
N GLY A 32 -16.12 -7.84 -1.58
CA GLY A 32 -16.34 -6.42 -1.31
C GLY A 32 -15.04 -5.66 -1.06
N TYR A 33 -14.13 -6.28 -0.30
CA TYR A 33 -12.80 -5.74 -0.03
C TYR A 33 -11.94 -5.63 -1.30
N ALA A 34 -11.89 -6.68 -2.12
CA ALA A 34 -11.15 -6.66 -3.38
C ALA A 34 -11.67 -5.60 -4.36
N LEU A 35 -12.99 -5.42 -4.45
CA LEU A 35 -13.59 -4.36 -5.27
C LEU A 35 -13.27 -2.96 -4.73
N GLY A 36 -13.28 -2.77 -3.41
CA GLY A 36 -12.87 -1.51 -2.78
C GLY A 36 -11.41 -1.16 -3.09
N LEU A 37 -10.50 -2.14 -3.01
CA LEU A 37 -9.10 -1.97 -3.43
C LEU A 37 -8.98 -1.67 -4.92
N GLY A 38 -9.75 -2.35 -5.78
CA GLY A 38 -9.80 -2.07 -7.21
C GLY A 38 -10.19 -0.61 -7.52
N LEU A 39 -11.22 -0.09 -6.83
CA LEU A 39 -11.61 1.32 -6.95
C LEU A 39 -10.49 2.25 -6.49
N TYR A 40 -9.86 1.95 -5.35
CA TYR A 40 -8.74 2.73 -4.86
C TYR A 40 -7.57 2.78 -5.85
N TRP A 41 -7.18 1.64 -6.43
CA TRP A 41 -6.13 1.59 -7.45
C TRP A 41 -6.49 2.38 -8.70
N ALA A 42 -7.75 2.33 -9.13
CA ALA A 42 -8.23 3.14 -10.24
C ALA A 42 -8.08 4.65 -9.94
N LEU A 43 -8.46 5.09 -8.74
CA LEU A 43 -8.29 6.48 -8.31
C LEU A 43 -6.81 6.92 -8.29
N LEU A 44 -5.91 6.06 -7.79
CA LEU A 44 -4.47 6.34 -7.82
C LEU A 44 -3.95 6.45 -9.26
N ALA A 45 -4.32 5.50 -10.13
CA ALA A 45 -3.90 5.50 -11.52
C ALA A 45 -4.40 6.75 -12.26
N THR A 46 -5.65 7.16 -12.03
CA THR A 46 -6.21 8.41 -12.57
C THR A 46 -5.44 9.63 -12.06
N ALA A 47 -5.14 9.69 -10.76
CA ALA A 47 -4.38 10.80 -10.19
C ALA A 47 -2.95 10.89 -10.77
N LEU A 48 -2.29 9.74 -10.96
CA LEU A 48 -0.99 9.64 -11.60
C LEU A 48 -1.04 10.07 -13.07
N ALA A 49 -2.00 9.60 -13.84
CA ALA A 49 -2.19 9.98 -15.24
C ALA A 49 -2.49 11.48 -15.40
N TRP A 50 -3.18 12.09 -14.43
CA TRP A 50 -3.46 13.52 -14.42
C TRP A 50 -2.24 14.38 -14.11
N ARG A 51 -1.34 13.90 -13.24
CA ARG A 51 -0.26 14.73 -12.65
C ARG A 51 1.13 14.41 -13.15
N CYS A 52 1.33 13.28 -13.80
CA CYS A 52 2.65 12.79 -14.16
C CYS A 52 2.70 12.43 -15.65
N ASP A 53 3.73 12.90 -16.32
CA ASP A 53 4.09 12.41 -17.65
C ASP A 53 4.83 11.07 -17.56
N ALA A 54 4.97 10.39 -18.71
CA ALA A 54 5.63 9.11 -18.79
C ALA A 54 7.11 9.16 -18.36
N ALA A 55 7.80 10.29 -18.61
CA ALA A 55 9.21 10.46 -18.25
C ALA A 55 9.40 10.51 -16.73
N THR A 56 8.52 11.24 -16.03
CA THR A 56 8.49 11.35 -14.57
C THR A 56 8.23 9.99 -13.94
N LEU A 57 7.21 9.26 -14.42
CA LEU A 57 6.90 7.92 -13.92
C LEU A 57 8.08 6.96 -14.13
N ARG A 58 8.69 6.95 -15.32
CA ARG A 58 9.89 6.14 -15.59
C ARG A 58 11.05 6.50 -14.65
N GLY A 59 11.27 7.79 -14.40
CA GLY A 59 12.30 8.25 -13.47
C GLY A 59 12.07 7.76 -12.04
N TRP A 60 10.81 7.69 -11.59
CA TRP A 60 10.45 7.20 -10.27
C TRP A 60 10.55 5.68 -10.10
N LEU A 61 10.39 4.92 -11.20
CA LEU A 61 10.60 3.47 -11.22
C LEU A 61 12.07 3.07 -11.10
N VAL A 62 13.02 3.99 -11.30
CA VAL A 62 14.45 3.69 -11.16
C VAL A 62 14.76 3.33 -9.71
N VAL A 63 15.24 2.11 -9.51
CA VAL A 63 15.68 1.63 -8.20
C VAL A 63 17.03 2.26 -7.87
N ARG A 64 17.07 2.99 -6.76
CA ARG A 64 18.29 3.60 -6.23
C ARG A 64 18.43 3.21 -4.76
N TRP A 65 19.60 2.72 -4.40
CA TRP A 65 19.85 2.28 -3.03
C TRP A 65 19.97 3.49 -2.08
N PRO A 66 19.20 3.55 -0.98
CA PRO A 66 19.12 4.71 -0.09
C PRO A 66 20.25 4.76 0.96
N GLY A 67 21.28 3.94 0.80
CA GLY A 67 22.34 3.69 1.79
C GLY A 67 22.06 2.48 2.67
N ALA A 68 23.10 1.94 3.30
CA ALA A 68 23.08 0.63 3.97
C ALA A 68 21.92 0.47 4.96
N TRP A 69 21.79 1.34 5.97
CA TRP A 69 20.80 1.15 7.02
C TRP A 69 19.34 1.23 6.52
N VAL A 70 18.99 2.22 5.68
CA VAL A 70 17.62 2.34 5.14
C VAL A 70 17.32 1.20 4.20
N GLY A 71 18.31 0.84 3.36
CA GLY A 71 18.16 -0.24 2.41
C GLY A 71 17.95 -1.58 3.11
N THR A 72 18.70 -1.84 4.19
CA THR A 72 18.51 -3.01 5.05
C THR A 72 17.09 -3.05 5.62
N LEU A 73 16.57 -1.94 6.16
CA LEU A 73 15.19 -1.89 6.66
C LEU A 73 14.16 -2.16 5.55
N CYS A 74 14.39 -1.65 4.34
CA CYS A 74 13.54 -1.91 3.17
C CYS A 74 13.54 -3.39 2.76
N VAL A 75 14.57 -4.17 3.11
CA VAL A 75 14.65 -5.61 2.78
C VAL A 75 14.14 -6.48 3.93
N LEU A 76 14.48 -6.14 5.17
CA LEU A 76 14.11 -6.93 6.35
C LEU A 76 12.61 -6.93 6.61
N ALA A 77 11.95 -5.77 6.51
CA ALA A 77 10.51 -5.69 6.79
C ALA A 77 9.66 -6.58 5.86
N PRO A 78 9.87 -6.58 4.53
CA PRO A 78 9.21 -7.53 3.64
C PRO A 78 9.55 -8.99 3.92
N ALA A 79 10.81 -9.30 4.23
CA ALA A 79 11.23 -10.67 4.51
C ALA A 79 10.47 -11.29 5.70
N ILE A 80 10.26 -10.52 6.77
CA ILE A 80 9.48 -10.95 7.94
C ILE A 80 8.04 -11.27 7.54
N LEU A 81 7.38 -10.37 6.78
CA LEU A 81 5.98 -10.57 6.40
C LEU A 81 5.78 -11.64 5.32
N LEU A 82 6.75 -11.84 4.43
CA LEU A 82 6.77 -13.02 3.55
C LEU A 82 6.80 -14.32 4.36
N GLY A 83 7.60 -14.37 5.44
CA GLY A 83 7.62 -15.49 6.37
C GLY A 83 6.25 -15.74 7.02
N VAL A 84 5.59 -14.68 7.51
CA VAL A 84 4.22 -14.78 8.07
C VAL A 84 3.21 -15.26 7.03
N GLY A 85 3.25 -14.72 5.81
CA GLY A 85 2.38 -15.16 4.71
C GLY A 85 2.62 -16.62 4.32
N ALA A 86 3.88 -17.06 4.28
CA ALA A 86 4.23 -18.45 4.00
C ALA A 86 3.68 -19.41 5.06
N LEU A 87 3.74 -19.03 6.35
CA LEU A 87 3.13 -19.81 7.44
C LEU A 87 1.61 -19.91 7.29
N ALA A 88 0.95 -18.80 6.95
CA ALA A 88 -0.51 -18.80 6.72
C ALA A 88 -0.89 -19.71 5.54
N LEU A 89 -0.13 -19.69 4.44
CA LEU A 89 -0.35 -20.57 3.28
C LEU A 89 -0.09 -22.05 3.57
N TYR A 90 0.79 -22.34 4.54
CA TYR A 90 1.02 -23.71 5.01
C TYR A 90 -0.21 -24.24 5.77
N GLU A 91 -0.84 -23.41 6.59
CA GLU A 91 -2.05 -23.77 7.34
C GLU A 91 -3.31 -23.84 6.46
N VAL A 92 -3.47 -22.87 5.55
CA VAL A 92 -4.63 -22.77 4.65
C VAL A 92 -4.13 -22.55 3.22
N PRO A 93 -3.94 -23.62 2.44
CA PRO A 93 -3.51 -23.51 1.05
C PRO A 93 -4.53 -22.76 0.20
N LEU A 94 -4.07 -21.74 -0.53
CA LEU A 94 -4.91 -20.97 -1.43
C LEU A 94 -5.01 -21.62 -2.81
N ALA A 95 -6.18 -21.52 -3.43
CA ALA A 95 -6.35 -21.90 -4.83
C ALA A 95 -5.44 -21.06 -5.74
N ALA A 96 -4.95 -21.65 -6.83
CA ALA A 96 -4.01 -20.98 -7.76
C ALA A 96 -4.55 -19.65 -8.31
N ALA A 97 -5.85 -19.56 -8.57
CA ALA A 97 -6.50 -18.32 -9.01
C ALA A 97 -6.41 -17.20 -7.94
N VAL A 98 -6.55 -17.55 -6.66
CA VAL A 98 -6.43 -16.59 -5.55
C VAL A 98 -4.98 -16.13 -5.40
N LEU A 99 -4.01 -17.04 -5.52
CA LEU A 99 -2.59 -16.68 -5.53
C LEU A 99 -2.24 -15.74 -6.68
N ALA A 100 -2.79 -15.95 -7.87
CA ALA A 100 -2.60 -15.04 -9.00
C ALA A 100 -3.15 -13.63 -8.69
N LEU A 101 -4.32 -13.54 -8.05
CA LEU A 101 -4.88 -12.25 -7.60
C LEU A 101 -4.06 -11.61 -6.49
N VAL A 102 -3.50 -12.38 -5.57
CA VAL A 102 -2.58 -11.89 -4.53
C VAL A 102 -1.34 -11.26 -5.16
N VAL A 103 -0.71 -11.94 -6.11
CA VAL A 103 0.48 -11.43 -6.82
C VAL A 103 0.14 -10.16 -7.59
N LEU A 104 -0.95 -10.18 -8.37
CA LEU A 104 -1.39 -9.02 -9.13
C LEU A 104 -1.69 -7.84 -8.21
N GLY A 105 -2.45 -8.07 -7.14
CA GLY A 105 -2.79 -7.06 -6.15
C GLY A 105 -1.55 -6.49 -5.48
N ALA A 106 -0.58 -7.32 -5.09
CA ALA A 106 0.65 -6.88 -4.44
C ALA A 106 1.47 -5.96 -5.36
N VAL A 107 1.62 -6.34 -6.63
CA VAL A 107 2.32 -5.55 -7.65
C VAL A 107 1.60 -4.22 -7.90
N LEU A 108 0.29 -4.25 -8.12
CA LEU A 108 -0.51 -3.04 -8.36
C LEU A 108 -0.48 -2.11 -7.16
N ASN A 109 -0.77 -2.62 -5.96
CA ASN A 109 -0.83 -1.83 -4.73
C ASN A 109 0.54 -1.21 -4.42
N GLY A 110 1.59 -2.04 -4.33
CA GLY A 110 2.93 -1.55 -3.99
C GLY A 110 3.46 -0.55 -5.00
N THR A 111 3.17 -0.72 -6.29
CA THR A 111 3.61 0.22 -7.33
C THR A 111 2.81 1.52 -7.30
N LEU A 112 1.48 1.45 -7.34
CA LEU A 112 0.62 2.63 -7.42
C LEU A 112 0.71 3.48 -6.16
N GLU A 113 0.72 2.86 -4.97
CA GLU A 113 0.83 3.58 -3.71
C GLU A 113 2.16 4.32 -3.60
N GLU A 114 3.29 3.70 -3.92
CA GLU A 114 4.58 4.37 -3.82
C GLU A 114 4.73 5.50 -4.85
N LEU A 115 4.28 5.28 -6.09
CA LEU A 115 4.26 6.33 -7.11
C LEU A 115 3.37 7.51 -6.69
N PHE A 116 2.23 7.25 -6.06
CA PHE A 116 1.32 8.30 -5.62
C PHE A 116 1.81 9.01 -4.35
N TRP A 117 2.00 8.28 -3.24
CA TRP A 117 2.30 8.84 -1.92
C TRP A 117 3.72 9.43 -1.83
N ARG A 118 4.71 8.81 -2.48
CA ARG A 118 6.12 9.21 -2.42
C ARG A 118 6.60 9.90 -3.71
N GLY A 119 5.82 9.80 -4.79
CA GLY A 119 6.02 10.52 -6.04
C GLY A 119 5.09 11.72 -6.18
N ALA A 120 3.85 11.49 -6.62
CA ALA A 120 2.93 12.54 -7.06
C ALA A 120 2.48 13.51 -5.97
N ILE A 121 2.21 13.03 -4.75
CA ILE A 121 1.91 13.90 -3.59
C ILE A 121 3.15 14.67 -3.14
N LEU A 122 4.35 14.14 -3.37
CA LEU A 122 5.60 14.71 -2.90
C LEU A 122 6.62 14.92 -4.04
N PRO A 123 6.30 15.74 -5.06
CA PRO A 123 7.16 15.89 -6.24
C PRO A 123 8.50 16.54 -5.89
N ARG A 124 8.51 17.39 -4.86
CA ARG A 124 9.70 17.97 -4.24
C ARG A 124 9.74 17.61 -2.76
N PRO A 125 10.54 16.61 -2.36
CA PRO A 125 10.60 16.17 -0.98
C PRO A 125 11.24 17.22 -0.08
N GLY A 126 10.61 17.46 1.07
CA GLY A 126 11.15 18.21 2.19
C GLY A 126 10.57 17.64 3.48
N LEU A 127 11.28 17.77 4.61
CA LEU A 127 10.94 17.03 5.84
C LEU A 127 9.48 17.22 6.30
N ARG A 128 8.99 18.47 6.35
CA ARG A 128 7.58 18.75 6.74
C ARG A 128 6.57 18.09 5.81
N ALA A 129 6.84 18.17 4.51
CA ALA A 129 6.00 17.59 3.46
C ALA A 129 6.04 16.04 3.49
N ALA A 130 7.19 15.47 3.83
CA ALA A 130 7.36 14.04 4.02
C ALA A 130 6.57 13.52 5.23
N ILE A 131 6.64 14.21 6.37
CA ILE A 131 5.88 13.87 7.57
C ILE A 131 4.37 13.89 7.27
N ALA A 132 3.88 14.97 6.66
CA ALA A 132 2.47 15.08 6.32
C ALA A 132 2.01 14.00 5.30
N ALA A 133 2.85 13.63 4.34
CA ALA A 133 2.57 12.52 3.43
C ALA A 133 2.50 11.16 4.15
N VAL A 134 3.39 10.91 5.12
CA VAL A 134 3.33 9.70 5.96
C VAL A 134 2.05 9.67 6.79
N VAL A 135 1.67 10.78 7.44
CA VAL A 135 0.43 10.87 8.22
C VAL A 135 -0.79 10.57 7.36
N LEU A 136 -0.83 11.12 6.14
CA LEU A 136 -1.95 10.89 5.23
C LEU A 136 -1.99 9.45 4.70
N PHE A 137 -0.82 8.87 4.40
CA PHE A 137 -0.69 7.45 4.04
C PHE A 137 -1.14 6.52 5.19
N THR A 138 -0.76 6.81 6.43
CA THR A 138 -1.26 6.06 7.60
C THR A 138 -2.77 6.26 7.77
N GLY A 139 -3.26 7.48 7.61
CA GLY A 139 -4.68 7.80 7.70
C GLY A 139 -5.53 7.07 6.65
N TRP A 140 -4.99 6.83 5.44
CA TRP A 140 -5.64 6.01 4.42
C TRP A 140 -6.01 4.61 4.94
N HIS A 141 -5.19 4.01 5.79
CA HIS A 141 -5.45 2.66 6.31
C HIS A 141 -6.65 2.61 7.26
N LEU A 142 -7.13 3.75 7.78
CA LEU A 142 -8.40 3.81 8.50
C LEU A 142 -9.59 3.42 7.61
N ALA A 143 -9.51 3.67 6.30
CA ALA A 143 -10.57 3.27 5.36
C ALA A 143 -10.70 1.74 5.27
N LEU A 144 -9.58 1.01 5.36
CA LEU A 144 -9.57 -0.45 5.34
C LEU A 144 -10.26 -1.04 6.57
N LEU A 145 -10.17 -0.37 7.73
CA LEU A 145 -10.84 -0.80 8.97
C LEU A 145 -12.37 -0.71 8.90
N ALA A 146 -12.92 -0.01 7.90
CA ALA A 146 -14.35 0.05 7.69
C ALA A 146 -14.92 -1.23 7.03
N ALA A 147 -14.05 -2.08 6.46
CA ALA A 147 -14.44 -3.35 5.85
C ALA A 147 -14.98 -4.34 6.91
N GLN A 148 -16.26 -4.67 6.80
CA GLN A 148 -16.94 -5.58 7.72
C GLN A 148 -16.66 -7.04 7.36
N GLY A 149 -16.46 -7.88 8.38
CA GLY A 149 -16.25 -9.32 8.18
C GLY A 149 -14.88 -9.69 7.59
N VAL A 150 -13.95 -8.73 7.47
CA VAL A 150 -12.56 -8.98 7.08
C VAL A 150 -11.68 -8.95 8.32
N THR A 151 -11.00 -10.06 8.59
CA THR A 151 -10.06 -10.22 9.69
C THR A 151 -8.66 -9.83 9.25
N VAL A 152 -8.08 -8.83 9.93
CA VAL A 152 -6.70 -8.39 9.74
C VAL A 152 -5.85 -8.90 10.91
N THR A 153 -4.74 -9.57 10.62
CA THR A 153 -3.84 -10.08 11.67
C THR A 153 -3.24 -8.97 12.53
N GLY A 154 -3.27 -9.18 13.85
CA GLY A 154 -2.82 -8.19 14.83
C GLY A 154 -3.82 -7.03 15.06
N GLY A 155 -4.92 -6.98 14.31
CA GLY A 155 -5.98 -6.01 14.49
C GLY A 155 -5.62 -4.57 14.09
N PRO A 156 -6.47 -3.59 14.46
CA PRO A 156 -6.36 -2.21 13.98
C PRO A 156 -5.03 -1.51 14.34
N LEU A 157 -4.49 -1.78 15.52
CA LEU A 157 -3.25 -1.15 15.98
C LEU A 157 -2.05 -1.64 15.17
N VAL A 158 -1.99 -2.93 14.83
CA VAL A 158 -0.91 -3.47 13.99
C VAL A 158 -1.02 -2.95 12.57
N LEU A 159 -2.23 -2.81 12.02
CA LEU A 159 -2.44 -2.21 10.70
C LEU A 159 -1.93 -0.76 10.65
N LEU A 160 -2.39 0.08 11.57
CA LEU A 160 -2.03 1.50 11.58
C LEU A 160 -0.56 1.72 11.98
N GLY A 161 -0.08 0.99 12.99
CA GLY A 161 1.31 1.04 13.44
C GLY A 161 2.28 0.54 12.38
N GLY A 162 1.94 -0.55 11.70
CA GLY A 162 2.68 -1.08 10.56
C GLY A 162 2.74 -0.09 9.40
N ALA A 163 1.58 0.46 9.00
CA ALA A 163 1.51 1.49 7.97
C ALA A 163 2.34 2.73 8.31
N ALA A 164 2.31 3.20 9.56
CA ALA A 164 3.14 4.31 10.01
C ALA A 164 4.65 3.97 9.95
N ALA A 165 5.06 2.84 10.54
CA ALA A 165 6.47 2.44 10.60
C ALA A 165 7.07 2.23 9.20
N LEU A 166 6.38 1.46 8.35
CA LEU A 166 6.80 1.21 6.97
C LEU A 166 6.73 2.49 6.14
N GLY A 167 5.70 3.31 6.37
CA GLY A 167 5.57 4.60 5.73
C GLY A 167 6.74 5.53 5.99
N ILE A 168 7.25 5.55 7.24
CA ILE A 168 8.47 6.26 7.62
C ILE A 168 9.70 5.68 6.92
N ILE A 169 9.87 4.36 6.92
CA ILE A 169 11.01 3.68 6.28
C ILE A 169 11.08 3.99 4.79
N TRP A 170 9.97 3.80 4.06
CA TRP A 170 9.92 4.05 2.62
C TRP A 170 10.00 5.53 2.27
N MET A 171 9.47 6.41 3.13
CA MET A 171 9.68 7.86 2.98
C MET A 171 11.16 8.23 3.18
N ALA A 172 11.83 7.67 4.19
CA ALA A 172 13.26 7.87 4.39
C ALA A 172 14.06 7.37 3.18
N ALA A 173 13.67 6.23 2.59
CA ALA A 173 14.26 5.74 1.35
C ALA A 173 14.09 6.77 0.22
N ARG A 174 12.87 7.26 0.00
CA ARG A 174 12.56 8.29 -1.00
C ARG A 174 13.38 9.57 -0.82
N LEU A 175 13.56 10.02 0.42
CA LEU A 175 14.35 11.22 0.74
C LEU A 175 15.83 11.05 0.42
N ARG A 176 16.39 9.84 0.59
CA ARG A 176 17.82 9.57 0.39
C ARG A 176 18.19 9.14 -1.02
N SER A 177 17.34 8.37 -1.69
CA SER A 177 17.60 7.83 -3.03
C SER A 177 17.19 8.80 -4.15
N GLY A 178 16.28 9.73 -3.85
CA GLY A 178 15.67 10.60 -4.85
C GLY A 178 14.54 9.95 -5.67
N THR A 179 14.23 8.66 -5.45
CA THR A 179 13.18 7.92 -6.18
C THR A 179 12.42 6.97 -5.26
N PRO A 180 11.14 6.65 -5.53
CA PRO A 180 10.40 5.65 -4.78
C PRO A 180 10.76 4.20 -5.17
N GLY A 181 11.58 3.96 -6.21
CA GLY A 181 11.79 2.63 -6.80
C GLY A 181 12.14 1.50 -5.82
N ILE A 182 13.01 1.74 -4.83
CA ILE A 182 13.30 0.72 -3.80
C ILE A 182 12.12 0.51 -2.84
N GLY A 183 11.36 1.57 -2.56
CA GLY A 183 10.11 1.50 -1.81
C GLY A 183 9.08 0.63 -2.54
N ILE A 184 8.97 0.74 -3.86
CA ILE A 184 8.08 -0.10 -4.68
C ILE A 184 8.42 -1.58 -4.48
N LEU A 185 9.69 -1.97 -4.67
CA LEU A 185 10.09 -3.37 -4.51
C LEU A 185 9.82 -3.89 -3.09
N SER A 186 10.18 -3.09 -2.08
CA SER A 186 9.94 -3.41 -0.67
C SER A 186 8.44 -3.60 -0.40
N HIS A 187 7.61 -2.68 -0.87
CA HIS A 187 6.18 -2.67 -0.66
C HIS A 187 5.48 -3.81 -1.40
N VAL A 188 5.86 -4.10 -2.64
CA VAL A 188 5.36 -5.28 -3.38
C VAL A 188 5.69 -6.57 -2.63
N ALA A 189 6.93 -6.74 -2.19
CA ALA A 189 7.34 -7.92 -1.43
C ALA A 189 6.57 -8.05 -0.11
N LEU A 190 6.32 -6.93 0.57
CA LEU A 190 5.52 -6.90 1.79
C LEU A 190 4.06 -7.29 1.52
N ASN A 191 3.46 -6.76 0.46
CA ASN A 191 2.08 -7.03 0.09
C ASN A 191 1.88 -8.47 -0.38
N LEU A 192 2.89 -9.15 -0.94
CA LEU A 192 2.80 -10.58 -1.23
C LEU A 192 2.51 -11.37 0.04
N GLY A 193 3.22 -11.11 1.13
CA GLY A 193 2.99 -11.74 2.42
C GLY A 193 1.64 -11.33 3.04
N ALA A 194 1.39 -10.03 3.12
CA ALA A 194 0.18 -9.49 3.74
C ALA A 194 -1.10 -9.90 3.01
N PHE A 195 -1.12 -9.89 1.68
CA PHE A 195 -2.32 -10.25 0.90
C PHE A 195 -2.54 -11.77 0.85
N ALA A 196 -1.47 -12.57 0.83
CA ALA A 196 -1.59 -14.03 0.98
C ALA A 196 -2.21 -14.39 2.33
N GLU A 197 -1.70 -13.78 3.40
CA GLU A 197 -2.19 -13.96 4.76
C GLU A 197 -3.67 -13.52 4.89
N LEU A 198 -3.99 -12.33 4.37
CA LEU A 198 -5.36 -11.81 4.38
C LEU A 198 -6.32 -12.73 3.62
N ALA A 199 -5.92 -13.22 2.44
CA ALA A 199 -6.73 -14.16 1.69
C ALA A 199 -6.93 -15.47 2.47
N ALA A 200 -5.86 -16.08 2.98
CA ALA A 200 -5.92 -17.33 3.73
C ALA A 200 -6.91 -17.27 4.91
N ARG A 201 -6.92 -16.17 5.66
CA ARG A 201 -7.82 -16.00 6.82
C ARG A 201 -9.27 -15.70 6.50
N ASN A 202 -9.56 -15.27 5.28
CA ASN A 202 -10.87 -14.72 4.93
C ASN A 202 -11.53 -15.42 3.72
N THR A 203 -10.86 -16.41 3.14
CA THR A 203 -11.43 -17.29 2.10
C THR A 203 -11.46 -18.77 2.49
N GLY A 204 -10.74 -19.17 3.54
CA GLY A 204 -10.83 -20.49 4.17
C GLY A 204 -11.94 -20.52 5.20
#